data_AF-A0A1B6ES32-F1
#
_entry.id   AF-A0A1B6ES32-F1
#
_cell.length_a   1.000
_cell.length_b   1.000
_cell.length_c   1.000
_cell.angle_alpha   90.00
_cell.angle_beta   90.00
_cell.angle_gamma   90.00
#
_symmetry.space_group_name_H-M   'P 1'
#
loop_
_entity.id
_entity.type
_entity.pdbx_description
1 polymer ?
#
loop_
_entity_poly.entity_id
_entity_poly.type
_entity_poly.pdbx_seq_one_letter_code
_entity_poly.pdbx_strand_id
1 'polypeptide(L)'
;MLRPRLAALAVLCIHLVSAQDTSSKLFSCPTGWELRGLHCYRFFSILHSWENAAQLCNRYGSDLLLVESYAENNFTAKLAYRSLGPVDRSNQKYWLGLASLDDLRTNTLESAGGVLVSQYAGFWSLDQPEPSSGECVDVTLTDDQQSWELQTCESLLPFLCRANACPAGSFHCSNSRCINSAFRCDREDDCGDWSDEVDCPQHCHYYMASSGDVVESPNYPHKYEPLSTCKWTLEGPQGHNILLQFQEFETEKTFDTVQILVGGRTEDKAVSLATLSGKQDLGNKSFVSASNFMIIKFSTDGSVEKKGFRASWKTEPQTCGGNLRATPQPQTLKSPGYPQNYPGGLECLYILTAQQGRIITLEIQDLDLEKNRDYILIRDGSSPKSPPIARLTG
;
A
#
# COMPACT_ATOMS: atom_id res chain seq x y z
N MET A 1 -35.52 72.05 39.24
CA MET A 1 -35.92 70.85 38.46
C MET A 1 -34.88 70.64 37.36
N LEU A 2 -33.86 69.82 37.63
CA LEU A 2 -32.79 69.50 36.68
C LEU A 2 -32.87 68.00 36.35
N ARG A 3 -33.02 67.66 35.07
CA ARG A 3 -32.79 66.32 34.53
C ARG A 3 -31.29 66.13 34.30
N PRO A 4 -30.64 65.07 34.81
CA PRO A 4 -29.24 64.79 34.51
C PRO A 4 -29.11 64.15 33.12
N ARG A 5 -28.13 64.62 32.35
CA ARG A 5 -27.72 64.06 31.06
C ARG A 5 -26.89 62.81 31.31
N LEU A 6 -27.26 61.68 30.69
CA LEU A 6 -26.41 60.49 30.61
C LEU A 6 -25.19 60.79 29.73
N ALA A 7 -23.99 60.65 30.29
CA ALA A 7 -22.74 60.59 29.53
C ALA A 7 -22.44 59.10 29.24
N ALA A 8 -22.44 58.73 27.96
CA ALA A 8 -22.02 57.41 27.51
C ALA A 8 -20.49 57.34 27.44
N LEU A 9 -19.88 56.48 28.26
CA LEU A 9 -18.48 56.10 28.16
C LEU A 9 -18.30 55.12 26.98
N ALA A 10 -17.64 55.56 25.92
CA ALA A 10 -17.18 54.68 24.84
C ALA A 10 -15.88 54.00 25.29
N VAL A 11 -15.95 52.71 25.61
CA VAL A 11 -14.77 51.86 25.86
C VAL A 11 -14.20 51.44 24.50
N LEU A 12 -13.01 51.94 24.18
CA LEU A 12 -12.27 51.57 22.98
C LEU A 12 -11.69 50.17 23.18
N CYS A 13 -12.42 49.12 22.78
CA CYS A 13 -11.88 47.76 22.69
C CYS A 13 -10.85 47.71 21.56
N ILE A 14 -9.58 47.81 21.91
CA ILE A 14 -8.48 47.44 21.01
C ILE A 14 -8.58 45.91 20.85
N HIS A 15 -9.25 45.47 19.80
CA HIS A 15 -9.13 44.10 19.34
C HIS A 15 -7.69 43.90 18.88
N LEU A 16 -6.91 43.18 19.70
CA LEU A 16 -5.72 42.48 19.25
C LEU A 16 -6.19 41.50 18.17
N VAL A 17 -6.18 41.95 16.92
CA VAL A 17 -6.21 41.06 15.77
C VAL A 17 -4.93 40.24 15.87
N SER A 18 -5.08 39.01 16.37
CA SER A 18 -4.07 37.97 16.16
C SER A 18 -3.73 38.01 14.68
N ALA A 19 -2.47 38.34 14.37
CA ALA A 19 -1.95 38.18 13.03
C ALA A 19 -2.16 36.71 12.69
N GLN A 20 -3.18 36.44 11.85
CA GLN A 20 -3.28 35.15 11.20
C GLN A 20 -1.95 34.97 10.47
N ASP A 21 -1.25 33.91 10.87
CA ASP A 21 -0.03 33.44 10.27
C ASP A 21 -0.28 33.18 8.78
N THR A 22 -0.05 34.21 7.95
CA THR A 22 0.05 34.09 6.51
C THR A 22 1.45 33.62 6.14
N SER A 23 1.98 32.60 6.82
CA SER A 23 2.88 31.69 6.15
C SER A 23 2.01 30.81 5.26
N SER A 24 1.93 31.17 3.98
CA SER A 24 1.66 30.20 2.92
C SER A 24 2.33 28.88 3.30
N LYS A 25 1.58 27.77 3.37
CA LYS A 25 2.17 26.45 3.65
C LYS A 25 3.28 26.25 2.62
N LEU A 26 4.55 26.46 3.01
CA LEU A 26 5.68 26.44 2.07
C LEU A 26 5.89 25.03 1.52
N PHE A 27 5.35 24.03 2.22
CA PHE A 27 5.40 22.62 1.87
C PHE A 27 4.01 21.99 1.89
N SER A 28 3.83 20.98 1.05
CA SER A 28 2.63 20.16 0.93
C SER A 28 2.98 18.68 0.85
N CYS A 29 2.06 17.85 1.35
CA CYS A 29 2.15 16.39 1.27
C CYS A 29 1.15 15.82 0.26
N PRO A 30 1.37 14.60 -0.22
CA PRO A 30 0.38 13.87 -1.02
C PRO A 30 -0.93 13.68 -0.26
N THR A 31 -2.00 13.38 -1.00
CA THR A 31 -3.32 13.14 -0.41
C THR A 31 -3.29 11.96 0.57
N GLY A 32 -3.83 12.16 1.77
CA GLY A 32 -3.84 11.15 2.83
C GLY A 32 -2.56 11.06 3.69
N TRP A 33 -1.61 11.97 3.50
CA TRP A 33 -0.39 12.06 4.31
C TRP A 33 -0.44 13.25 5.29
N GLU A 34 0.10 13.08 6.50
CA GLU A 34 0.16 14.13 7.53
C GLU A 34 1.52 14.86 7.47
N LEU A 35 1.49 16.18 7.27
CA LEU A 35 2.69 17.03 7.23
C LEU A 35 3.20 17.35 8.64
N ARG A 36 4.49 17.10 8.90
CA ARG A 36 5.22 17.56 10.09
C ARG A 36 6.63 18.01 9.72
N GLY A 37 6.93 19.29 9.96
CA GLY A 37 8.21 19.87 9.58
C GLY A 37 8.41 19.82 8.07
N LEU A 38 9.42 19.08 7.63
CA LEU A 38 9.74 18.86 6.21
C LEU A 38 9.40 17.44 5.73
N HIS A 39 8.67 16.67 6.53
CA HIS A 39 8.34 15.28 6.23
C HIS A 39 6.83 15.05 6.24
N CYS A 40 6.43 14.06 5.45
CA CYS A 40 5.08 13.56 5.31
C CYS A 40 5.03 12.15 5.87
N TYR A 41 4.02 11.86 6.69
CA TYR A 41 3.86 10.57 7.35
C TYR A 41 2.52 9.94 6.99
N ARG A 42 2.54 8.63 6.76
CA ARG A 42 1.31 7.85 6.54
C ARG A 42 1.42 6.49 7.21
N PHE A 43 0.39 6.15 7.96
CA PHE A 43 0.26 4.85 8.61
C PHE A 43 -0.53 3.89 7.71
N PHE A 44 -0.08 2.65 7.65
CA PHE A 44 -0.71 1.57 6.92
C PHE A 44 -1.10 0.47 7.92
N SER A 45 -2.41 0.24 8.07
CA SER A 45 -2.95 -0.76 9.01
C SER A 45 -2.95 -2.19 8.46
N ILE A 46 -2.56 -2.35 7.19
CA ILE A 46 -2.38 -3.64 6.54
C ILE A 46 -1.13 -4.34 7.06
N LEU A 47 -1.18 -5.66 7.17
CA LEU A 47 -0.11 -6.47 7.75
C LEU A 47 0.79 -7.02 6.64
N HIS A 48 2.06 -6.70 6.68
CA HIS A 48 3.06 -7.18 5.71
C HIS A 48 4.37 -7.56 6.40
N SER A 49 5.17 -8.41 5.74
CA SER A 49 6.57 -8.61 6.14
C SER A 49 7.34 -7.30 6.00
N TRP A 50 8.48 -7.21 6.67
CA TRP A 50 9.31 -6.02 6.66
C TRP A 50 9.71 -5.60 5.23
N GLU A 51 10.14 -6.57 4.43
CA GLU A 51 10.56 -6.36 3.03
C GLU A 51 9.39 -5.83 2.17
N ASN A 52 8.22 -6.46 2.27
CA ASN A 52 7.04 -6.02 1.52
C ASN A 52 6.53 -4.64 1.99
N ALA A 53 6.61 -4.36 3.29
CA ALA A 53 6.29 -3.04 3.84
C ALA A 53 7.23 -1.96 3.29
N ALA A 54 8.53 -2.22 3.25
CA ALA A 54 9.53 -1.32 2.66
C ALA A 54 9.26 -1.10 1.17
N GLN A 55 9.01 -2.17 0.41
CA GLN A 55 8.65 -2.06 -1.01
C GLN A 55 7.35 -1.29 -1.23
N LEU A 56 6.35 -1.43 -0.34
CA LEU A 56 5.11 -0.68 -0.45
C LEU A 56 5.34 0.82 -0.18
N CYS A 57 6.10 1.18 0.85
CA CYS A 57 6.49 2.57 1.06
C CYS A 57 7.19 3.13 -0.20
N ASN A 58 8.13 2.38 -0.78
CA ASN A 58 8.86 2.77 -1.98
C ASN A 58 7.94 2.97 -3.21
N ARG A 59 6.80 2.30 -3.28
CA ARG A 59 5.79 2.50 -4.34
C ARG A 59 4.99 3.80 -4.17
N TYR A 60 4.94 4.37 -2.97
CA TYR A 60 4.34 5.68 -2.70
C TYR A 60 5.37 6.81 -2.64
N GLY A 61 6.65 6.52 -2.91
CA GLY A 61 7.69 7.54 -2.93
C GLY A 61 8.06 7.94 -1.53
N SER A 62 8.26 6.96 -0.69
CA SER A 62 8.52 7.10 0.72
C SER A 62 9.37 5.93 1.19
N ASP A 63 10.05 6.09 2.29
CA ASP A 63 10.77 4.98 2.92
C ASP A 63 9.99 4.47 4.12
N LEU A 64 10.23 3.21 4.48
CA LEU A 64 9.78 2.70 5.77
C LEU A 64 10.42 3.55 6.89
N LEU A 65 9.62 3.96 7.87
CA LEU A 65 10.00 5.00 8.83
C LEU A 65 11.34 4.72 9.51
N LEU A 66 12.27 5.66 9.36
CA LEU A 66 13.45 5.79 10.22
C LEU A 66 13.20 6.91 11.21
N VAL A 67 13.22 6.62 12.51
CA VAL A 67 13.04 7.63 13.56
C VAL A 67 14.40 8.19 13.96
N GLU A 68 14.58 9.50 13.74
CA GLU A 68 15.87 10.19 13.94
C GLU A 68 15.87 11.10 15.18
N SER A 69 14.70 11.41 15.74
CA SER A 69 14.58 12.34 16.87
C SER A 69 13.52 11.93 17.88
N TYR A 70 13.68 12.41 19.12
CA TYR A 70 12.67 12.22 20.18
C TYR A 70 11.30 12.82 19.81
N ALA A 71 11.29 13.96 19.12
CA ALA A 71 10.05 14.59 18.68
C ALA A 71 9.30 13.74 17.65
N GLU A 72 10.03 13.15 16.69
CA GLU A 72 9.49 12.21 15.70
C GLU A 72 8.99 10.92 16.37
N ASN A 73 9.74 10.40 17.34
CA ASN A 73 9.37 9.21 18.12
C ASN A 73 8.01 9.38 18.82
N ASN A 74 7.80 10.50 19.51
CA ASN A 74 6.53 10.78 20.21
C ASN A 74 5.37 11.03 19.23
N PHE A 75 5.61 11.74 18.12
CA PHE A 75 4.59 11.98 17.11
C PHE A 75 4.15 10.69 16.39
N THR A 76 5.11 9.86 15.98
CA THR A 76 4.84 8.59 15.27
C THR A 76 4.10 7.59 16.16
N ALA A 77 4.45 7.52 17.45
CA ALA A 77 3.70 6.74 18.44
C ALA A 77 2.22 7.14 18.49
N LYS A 78 1.93 8.45 18.57
CA LYS A 78 0.56 8.99 18.57
C LYS A 78 -0.19 8.74 17.26
N LEU A 79 0.51 8.84 16.13
CA LEU A 79 -0.06 8.56 14.81
C LEU A 79 -0.44 7.07 14.68
N ALA A 80 0.44 6.16 15.10
CA ALA A 80 0.19 4.73 15.09
C ALA A 80 -0.95 4.34 16.04
N TYR A 81 -0.93 4.85 17.28
CA TYR A 81 -1.98 4.60 18.28
C TYR A 81 -3.38 4.99 17.79
N ARG A 82 -3.50 6.15 17.16
CA ARG A 82 -4.77 6.64 16.58
C ARG A 82 -5.24 5.77 15.40
N SER A 83 -4.32 5.17 14.66
CA SER A 83 -4.61 4.41 13.44
C SER A 83 -4.96 2.95 13.71
N LEU A 84 -4.39 2.33 14.74
CA LEU A 84 -4.65 0.93 15.12
C LEU A 84 -5.94 0.74 15.91
N GLY A 85 -6.50 1.81 16.47
CA GLY A 85 -7.77 1.77 17.20
C GLY A 85 -7.65 1.07 18.57
N PRO A 86 -8.78 0.93 19.29
CA PRO A 86 -8.79 0.50 20.70
C PRO A 86 -8.71 -1.02 20.92
N VAL A 87 -8.55 -1.84 19.87
CA VAL A 87 -8.58 -3.30 19.98
C VAL A 87 -7.22 -3.81 20.46
N ASP A 88 -7.22 -4.36 21.66
CA ASP A 88 -6.10 -4.94 22.41
C ASP A 88 -4.95 -3.97 22.71
N ARG A 89 -5.10 -3.20 23.81
CA ARG A 89 -4.16 -2.16 24.26
C ARG A 89 -2.79 -2.69 24.68
N SER A 90 -2.65 -4.00 24.87
CA SER A 90 -1.48 -4.56 25.56
C SER A 90 -0.29 -4.92 24.69
N ASN A 91 -0.37 -4.89 23.35
CA ASN A 91 0.79 -5.22 22.52
C ASN A 91 0.65 -4.78 21.04
N GLN A 92 0.41 -3.50 20.78
CA GLN A 92 0.37 -3.01 19.41
C GLN A 92 1.79 -2.84 18.86
N LYS A 93 2.09 -3.55 17.78
CA LYS A 93 3.39 -3.55 17.12
C LYS A 93 3.30 -3.02 15.70
N TYR A 94 4.34 -2.32 15.23
CA TYR A 94 4.45 -1.91 13.83
C TYR A 94 5.92 -1.87 13.37
N TRP A 95 6.18 -1.96 12.07
CA TRP A 95 7.54 -1.96 11.54
C TRP A 95 8.20 -0.58 11.53
N LEU A 96 9.49 -0.56 11.90
CA LEU A 96 10.42 0.51 11.51
C LEU A 96 11.27 0.06 10.33
N GLY A 97 11.73 1.04 9.55
CA GLY A 97 12.62 0.83 8.43
C GLY A 97 14.06 0.62 8.86
N LEU A 98 14.30 -0.28 9.82
CA LEU A 98 15.63 -0.69 10.28
C LEU A 98 15.72 -2.22 10.29
N ALA A 99 16.86 -2.74 9.84
CA ALA A 99 17.25 -4.14 9.94
C ALA A 99 18.70 -4.25 10.40
N SER A 100 19.06 -5.31 11.11
CA SER A 100 20.43 -5.59 11.51
C SER A 100 21.25 -6.05 10.31
N LEU A 101 22.54 -5.69 10.32
CA LEU A 101 23.48 -6.11 9.29
C LEU A 101 24.48 -7.09 9.93
N ASP A 102 24.62 -8.28 9.33
CA ASP A 102 25.57 -9.33 9.76
C ASP A 102 25.38 -9.73 11.24
N ASP A 103 24.13 -10.01 11.64
CA ASP A 103 23.73 -10.39 13.01
C ASP A 103 24.26 -9.46 14.11
N LEU A 104 24.32 -8.16 13.81
CA LEU A 104 24.90 -7.12 14.68
C LEU A 104 26.39 -7.33 15.02
N ARG A 105 27.13 -8.20 14.33
CA ARG A 105 28.58 -8.37 14.52
C ARG A 105 29.35 -7.07 14.31
N THR A 106 28.82 -6.18 13.47
CA THR A 106 29.38 -4.86 13.17
C THR A 106 28.75 -3.73 13.98
N ASN A 107 27.83 -4.02 14.93
CA ASN A 107 27.06 -3.04 15.70
C ASN A 107 26.31 -2.01 14.84
N THR A 108 25.91 -2.41 13.62
CA THR A 108 25.34 -1.54 12.59
C THR A 108 23.96 -2.07 12.17
N LEU A 109 23.03 -1.14 11.99
CA LEU A 109 21.74 -1.35 11.37
C LEU A 109 21.75 -0.69 9.99
N GLU A 110 20.98 -1.23 9.07
CA GLU A 110 20.69 -0.64 7.78
C GLU A 110 19.23 -0.21 7.74
N SER A 111 18.98 1.00 7.27
CA SER A 111 17.61 1.46 7.04
C SER A 111 17.04 0.92 5.73
N ALA A 112 15.72 0.88 5.59
CA ALA A 112 15.06 0.51 4.34
C ALA A 112 15.49 1.38 3.13
N GLY A 113 15.98 2.60 3.39
CA GLY A 113 16.55 3.51 2.38
C GLY A 113 18.07 3.38 2.19
N GLY A 114 18.73 2.37 2.77
CA GLY A 114 20.17 2.10 2.63
C GLY A 114 21.11 2.96 3.49
N VAL A 115 20.56 3.79 4.38
CA VAL A 115 21.37 4.56 5.36
C VAL A 115 21.81 3.65 6.50
N LEU A 116 23.10 3.67 6.83
CA LEU A 116 23.65 2.93 7.97
C LEU A 116 23.46 3.72 9.27
N VAL A 117 23.00 3.04 10.32
CA VAL A 117 22.70 3.59 11.64
C VAL A 117 23.42 2.76 12.70
N SER A 118 23.96 3.41 13.73
CA SER A 118 24.57 2.69 14.86
C SER A 118 23.50 2.02 15.71
N GLN A 119 23.73 0.77 16.14
CA GLN A 119 22.80 0.08 17.05
C GLN A 119 22.61 0.81 18.39
N TYR A 120 23.55 1.67 18.79
CA TYR A 120 23.46 2.44 20.04
C TYR A 120 22.56 3.68 19.92
N ALA A 121 22.13 4.01 18.70
CA ALA A 121 21.11 5.02 18.46
C ALA A 121 19.72 4.38 18.55
N GLY A 122 18.73 5.17 18.99
CA GLY A 122 17.33 4.75 18.98
C GLY A 122 16.66 4.70 20.34
N PHE A 123 15.56 3.95 20.40
CA PHE A 123 14.69 3.84 21.58
C PHE A 123 14.45 2.36 21.93
N TRP A 124 15.51 1.56 22.02
CA TRP A 124 15.45 0.15 22.37
C TRP A 124 14.76 -0.10 23.71
N SER A 125 14.01 -1.20 23.79
CA SER A 125 13.52 -1.72 25.07
C SER A 125 14.68 -2.19 25.95
N LEU A 126 14.37 -2.49 27.22
CA LEU A 126 15.30 -3.21 28.08
C LEU A 126 15.73 -4.52 27.40
N ASP A 127 17.03 -4.83 27.50
CA ASP A 127 17.66 -6.04 26.95
C ASP A 127 17.58 -6.20 25.42
N GLN A 128 17.41 -5.10 24.68
CA GLN A 128 17.50 -5.05 23.21
C GLN A 128 18.64 -4.13 22.75
N PRO A 129 19.21 -4.34 21.55
CA PRO A 129 18.86 -5.39 20.58
C PRO A 129 19.40 -6.79 20.94
N GLU A 130 18.56 -7.81 20.82
CA GLU A 130 18.92 -9.23 21.03
C GLU A 130 18.96 -9.99 19.67
N PRO A 131 20.14 -10.36 19.14
CA PRO A 131 20.26 -10.97 17.81
C PRO A 131 19.46 -12.26 17.63
N SER A 132 19.26 -13.03 18.71
CA SER A 132 18.43 -14.24 18.66
C SER A 132 16.94 -13.96 18.45
N SER A 133 16.51 -12.70 18.61
CA SER A 133 15.12 -12.28 18.41
C SER A 133 14.78 -11.97 16.94
N GLY A 134 15.77 -11.87 16.06
CA GLY A 134 15.57 -11.62 14.63
C GLY A 134 16.41 -10.46 14.13
N GLU A 135 16.14 -10.03 12.91
CA GLU A 135 16.98 -9.06 12.19
C GLU A 135 16.25 -7.72 12.00
N CYS A 136 14.93 -7.71 11.88
CA CYS A 136 14.17 -6.50 11.58
C CYS A 136 13.65 -5.82 12.84
N VAL A 137 13.57 -4.50 12.83
CA VAL A 137 13.17 -3.71 14.01
C VAL A 137 11.68 -3.44 13.99
N ASP A 138 10.97 -3.91 15.01
CA ASP A 138 9.59 -3.51 15.28
C ASP A 138 9.51 -2.54 16.47
N VAL A 139 8.40 -1.83 16.55
CA VAL A 139 8.09 -0.92 17.65
C VAL A 139 6.94 -1.48 18.44
N THR A 140 7.14 -1.66 19.73
CA THR A 140 6.09 -1.97 20.70
C THR A 140 5.53 -0.67 21.28
N LEU A 141 4.22 -0.46 21.19
CA LEU A 141 3.52 0.69 21.75
C LEU A 141 2.95 0.34 23.14
N THR A 142 3.27 1.17 24.13
CA THR A 142 2.74 1.08 25.50
C THR A 142 2.28 2.46 25.97
N ASP A 143 0.98 2.64 26.25
CA ASP A 143 0.35 3.83 26.88
C ASP A 143 1.17 5.15 26.80
N ASP A 144 1.46 5.63 25.57
CA ASP A 144 2.19 6.88 25.18
C ASP A 144 3.71 6.82 24.96
N GLN A 145 4.34 5.65 25.11
CA GLN A 145 5.74 5.42 24.77
C GLN A 145 5.88 4.30 23.75
N GLN A 146 6.94 4.40 22.95
CA GLN A 146 7.27 3.39 21.96
C GLN A 146 8.70 2.94 22.19
N SER A 147 8.91 1.62 22.18
CA SER A 147 10.21 0.98 22.38
C SER A 147 10.51 0.04 21.22
N TRP A 148 11.78 -0.07 20.85
CA TRP A 148 12.23 -0.86 19.71
C TRP A 148 12.68 -2.25 20.17
N GLU A 149 12.35 -3.25 19.38
CA GLU A 149 12.72 -4.65 19.59
C GLU A 149 13.18 -5.26 18.25
N LEU A 150 14.03 -6.28 18.33
CA LEU A 150 14.32 -7.12 17.17
C LEU A 150 13.25 -8.19 17.01
N GLN A 151 12.86 -8.41 15.76
CA GLN A 151 11.84 -9.36 15.36
C GLN A 151 12.21 -10.02 14.02
N THR A 152 11.65 -11.19 13.76
CA THR A 152 11.77 -11.86 12.47
C THR A 152 11.09 -11.06 11.36
N CYS A 153 11.81 -10.78 10.28
CA CYS A 153 11.35 -9.99 9.13
C CYS A 153 10.10 -10.59 8.44
N GLU A 154 9.87 -11.89 8.59
CA GLU A 154 8.69 -12.63 8.09
C GLU A 154 7.39 -12.32 8.88
N SER A 155 7.46 -11.60 10.00
CA SER A 155 6.26 -11.26 10.78
C SER A 155 5.38 -10.29 10.01
N LEU A 156 4.07 -10.50 10.03
CA LEU A 156 3.14 -9.57 9.37
C LEU A 156 2.70 -8.50 10.37
N LEU A 157 3.23 -7.29 10.22
CA LEU A 157 2.92 -6.15 11.07
C LEU A 157 2.43 -4.96 10.23
N PRO A 158 1.62 -4.06 10.82
CA PRO A 158 1.35 -2.75 10.22
C PRO A 158 2.64 -1.93 10.19
N PHE A 159 2.63 -0.83 9.45
CA PHE A 159 3.85 -0.05 9.25
C PHE A 159 3.58 1.42 8.97
N LEU A 160 4.63 2.22 9.10
CA LEU A 160 4.59 3.66 8.91
C LEU A 160 5.60 4.04 7.85
N CYS A 161 5.17 4.81 6.85
CA CYS A 161 6.05 5.34 5.81
C CYS A 161 6.33 6.83 6.03
N ARG A 162 7.54 7.28 5.67
CA ARG A 162 8.01 8.66 5.72
C ARG A 162 8.47 9.11 4.34
N ALA A 163 7.95 10.24 3.86
CA ALA A 163 8.40 10.91 2.64
C ALA A 163 8.87 12.33 2.93
N ASN A 164 9.65 12.92 2.03
CA ASN A 164 9.98 14.35 2.08
C ASN A 164 8.81 15.19 1.57
N ALA A 165 8.55 16.30 2.24
CA ALA A 165 7.52 17.23 1.82
C ALA A 165 8.00 18.07 0.63
N CYS A 166 7.11 18.31 -0.34
CA CYS A 166 7.44 19.08 -1.53
C CYS A 166 7.07 20.56 -1.36
N PRO A 167 7.81 21.50 -1.97
CA PRO A 167 7.44 22.92 -1.96
C PRO A 167 6.03 23.16 -2.51
N ALA A 168 5.30 24.13 -1.97
CA ALA A 168 3.95 24.41 -2.45
C ALA A 168 3.94 24.80 -3.94
N GLY A 169 3.04 24.18 -4.70
CA GLY A 169 2.93 24.35 -6.15
C GLY A 169 3.79 23.39 -6.98
N SER A 170 4.54 22.48 -6.35
CA SER A 170 5.21 21.36 -7.02
C SER A 170 4.31 20.11 -7.03
N PHE A 171 4.58 19.20 -7.97
CA PHE A 171 3.95 17.89 -8.05
C PHE A 171 4.83 16.86 -7.33
N HIS A 172 4.20 15.97 -6.56
CA HIS A 172 4.87 14.92 -5.80
C HIS A 172 4.83 13.61 -6.59
N CYS A 173 6.00 13.14 -7.01
CA CYS A 173 6.17 11.87 -7.71
C CYS A 173 5.96 10.67 -6.79
N SER A 174 5.73 9.47 -7.33
CA SER A 174 5.62 8.24 -6.54
C SER A 174 6.98 7.66 -6.15
N ASN A 175 8.09 8.37 -6.38
CA ASN A 175 9.45 8.02 -5.98
C ASN A 175 10.10 9.07 -5.05
N SER A 176 9.29 9.87 -4.33
CA SER A 176 9.71 10.91 -3.37
C SER A 176 10.29 12.18 -3.98
N ARG A 177 10.38 12.27 -5.32
CA ARG A 177 10.84 13.47 -6.01
C ARG A 177 9.73 14.51 -6.14
N CYS A 178 10.16 15.76 -6.20
CA CYS A 178 9.28 16.90 -6.43
C CYS A 178 9.67 17.52 -7.77
N ILE A 179 8.71 17.63 -8.68
CA ILE A 179 8.88 18.31 -9.96
C ILE A 179 8.01 19.55 -10.01
N ASN A 180 8.29 20.45 -10.95
CA ASN A 180 7.40 21.59 -11.17
C ASN A 180 6.03 21.08 -11.64
N SER A 181 4.93 21.65 -11.14
CA SER A 181 3.58 21.27 -11.58
C SER A 181 3.34 21.51 -13.08
N ALA A 182 4.15 22.36 -13.73
CA ALA A 182 4.14 22.55 -15.18
C ALA A 182 4.62 21.33 -15.98
N PHE A 183 5.38 20.42 -15.37
CA PHE A 183 5.90 19.18 -15.96
C PHE A 183 4.98 17.98 -15.70
N ARG A 184 3.73 18.24 -15.33
CA ARG A 184 2.71 17.19 -15.18
C ARG A 184 1.92 17.10 -16.48
N CYS A 185 1.78 15.89 -17.02
CA CYS A 185 1.02 15.64 -18.26
C CYS A 185 1.63 16.28 -19.51
N ASP A 186 2.96 16.30 -19.64
CA ASP A 186 3.69 16.80 -20.81
C ASP A 186 4.33 15.71 -21.69
N ARG A 187 4.13 14.43 -21.32
CA ARG A 187 4.60 13.21 -22.00
C ARG A 187 6.08 12.90 -21.85
N GLU A 188 6.77 13.59 -20.97
CA GLU A 188 8.12 13.23 -20.55
C GLU A 188 8.08 12.56 -19.17
N ASP A 189 9.11 11.77 -18.86
CA ASP A 189 9.26 11.14 -17.53
C ASP A 189 10.17 12.01 -16.66
N ASP A 190 9.64 13.12 -16.15
CA ASP A 190 10.37 14.04 -15.28
C ASP A 190 10.52 13.47 -13.86
N CYS A 191 9.55 12.68 -13.43
CA CYS A 191 9.66 11.94 -12.17
C CYS A 191 10.75 10.85 -12.22
N GLY A 192 10.98 10.23 -13.37
CA GLY A 192 11.83 9.04 -13.54
C GLY A 192 11.12 7.72 -13.16
N ASP A 193 9.82 7.77 -12.90
CA ASP A 193 8.94 6.64 -12.59
C ASP A 193 7.54 6.76 -13.22
N TRP A 194 7.38 7.68 -14.18
CA TRP A 194 6.14 7.98 -14.92
C TRP A 194 4.94 8.45 -14.08
N SER A 195 5.15 8.86 -12.83
CA SER A 195 4.07 9.27 -11.92
C SER A 195 3.33 10.55 -12.30
N ASP A 196 4.04 11.46 -12.95
CA ASP A 196 3.57 12.71 -13.55
C ASP A 196 2.58 12.51 -14.69
N GLU A 197 2.70 11.39 -15.41
CA GLU A 197 1.87 11.05 -16.57
C GLU A 197 0.69 10.09 -16.25
N VAL A 198 0.45 9.77 -14.97
CA VAL A 198 -0.57 8.77 -14.59
C VAL A 198 -2.01 9.27 -14.74
N ASP A 199 -2.25 10.56 -14.47
CA ASP A 199 -3.59 11.15 -14.40
C ASP A 199 -3.71 12.35 -15.36
N CYS A 200 -3.76 12.00 -16.65
CA CYS A 200 -3.76 12.92 -17.77
C CYS A 200 -4.91 12.60 -18.73
N PRO A 201 -6.15 13.04 -18.42
CA PRO A 201 -7.32 12.75 -19.25
C PRO A 201 -7.18 13.21 -20.70
N GLN A 202 -6.40 14.28 -20.94
CA GLN A 202 -6.10 14.78 -22.29
C GLN A 202 -5.30 13.80 -23.15
N HIS A 203 -4.60 12.87 -22.51
CA HIS A 203 -3.79 11.81 -23.14
C HIS A 203 -4.41 10.42 -22.95
N CYS A 204 -5.70 10.36 -22.60
CA CYS A 204 -6.39 9.10 -22.32
C CYS A 204 -5.78 8.30 -21.15
N HIS A 205 -5.11 8.97 -20.21
CA HIS A 205 -4.62 8.37 -18.97
C HIS A 205 -5.51 8.82 -17.81
N TYR A 206 -6.13 7.87 -17.13
CA TYR A 206 -7.10 8.13 -16.08
C TYR A 206 -6.65 7.48 -14.78
N TYR A 207 -6.76 8.22 -13.68
CA TYR A 207 -6.59 7.68 -12.34
C TYR A 207 -7.93 7.66 -11.60
N MET A 208 -8.30 6.49 -11.08
CA MET A 208 -9.60 6.26 -10.45
C MET A 208 -9.40 5.66 -9.06
N ALA A 209 -9.74 6.44 -8.02
CA ALA A 209 -9.56 6.04 -6.62
C ALA A 209 -10.86 5.60 -5.92
N SER A 210 -12.00 5.60 -6.62
CA SER A 210 -13.34 5.27 -6.10
C SER A 210 -13.80 3.90 -6.56
N SER A 211 -14.31 3.07 -5.64
CA SER A 211 -14.87 1.77 -5.99
C SER A 211 -16.21 1.90 -6.71
N GLY A 212 -16.48 1.05 -7.70
CA GLY A 212 -17.80 0.94 -8.34
C GLY A 212 -17.95 1.73 -9.64
N ASP A 213 -16.87 2.32 -10.13
CA ASP A 213 -16.87 3.04 -11.40
C ASP A 213 -16.79 2.11 -12.61
N VAL A 214 -16.98 2.70 -13.80
CA VAL A 214 -16.96 2.00 -15.08
C VAL A 214 -15.73 2.44 -15.87
N VAL A 215 -15.07 1.48 -16.50
CA VAL A 215 -13.98 1.68 -17.45
C VAL A 215 -14.50 1.39 -18.85
N GLU A 216 -14.37 2.36 -19.74
CA GLU A 216 -14.91 2.30 -21.09
C GLU A 216 -13.83 2.68 -22.09
N SER A 217 -13.76 1.97 -23.22
CA SER A 217 -12.93 2.40 -24.34
C SER A 217 -13.37 3.78 -24.84
N PRO A 218 -12.47 4.60 -25.39
CA PRO A 218 -12.83 5.90 -25.94
C PRO A 218 -14.00 5.79 -26.91
N ASN A 219 -14.92 6.74 -26.80
CA ASN A 219 -16.14 6.84 -27.63
C ASN A 219 -17.15 5.69 -27.47
N TYR A 220 -16.98 4.74 -26.54
CA TYR A 220 -17.97 3.66 -26.33
C TYR A 220 -19.39 4.24 -26.11
N PRO A 221 -20.45 3.68 -26.75
CA PRO A 221 -20.50 2.46 -27.55
C PRO A 221 -20.19 2.66 -29.05
N HIS A 222 -19.72 3.84 -29.46
CA HIS A 222 -19.17 4.04 -30.80
C HIS A 222 -17.76 3.46 -30.91
N LYS A 223 -17.24 3.45 -32.14
CA LYS A 223 -15.91 2.90 -32.38
C LYS A 223 -14.82 3.74 -31.73
N TYR A 224 -13.82 3.07 -31.18
CA TYR A 224 -12.61 3.73 -30.66
C TYR A 224 -11.76 4.30 -31.80
N GLU A 225 -10.80 5.16 -31.46
CA GLU A 225 -9.87 5.78 -32.41
C GLU A 225 -8.66 4.87 -32.69
N PRO A 226 -8.13 4.84 -33.93
CA PRO A 226 -6.91 4.11 -34.26
C PRO A 226 -5.66 4.83 -33.71
N LEU A 227 -4.55 4.11 -33.59
CA LEU A 227 -3.24 4.58 -33.10
C LEU A 227 -3.29 5.25 -31.73
N SER A 228 -4.29 4.89 -30.92
CA SER A 228 -4.48 5.40 -29.57
C SER A 228 -3.94 4.40 -28.54
N THR A 229 -3.37 4.94 -27.46
CA THR A 229 -3.04 4.19 -26.25
C THR A 229 -3.71 4.86 -25.07
N CYS A 230 -4.57 4.12 -24.38
CA CYS A 230 -5.33 4.58 -23.23
C CYS A 230 -5.00 3.75 -22.01
N LYS A 231 -5.00 4.39 -20.84
CA LYS A 231 -4.61 3.79 -19.58
C LYS A 231 -5.59 4.17 -18.48
N TRP A 232 -5.98 3.20 -17.66
CA TRP A 232 -6.74 3.42 -16.44
C TRP A 232 -5.98 2.80 -15.28
N THR A 233 -5.56 3.63 -14.33
CA THR A 233 -4.94 3.22 -13.08
C THR A 233 -6.01 3.24 -11.99
N LEU A 234 -6.39 2.05 -11.53
CA LEU A 234 -7.39 1.84 -10.49
C LEU A 234 -6.68 1.70 -9.14
N GLU A 235 -7.10 2.50 -8.16
CA GLU A 235 -6.62 2.44 -6.78
C GLU A 235 -7.79 2.24 -5.82
N GLY A 236 -7.76 1.14 -5.06
CA GLY A 236 -8.72 0.84 -4.01
C GLY A 236 -8.22 1.24 -2.61
N PRO A 237 -9.09 1.12 -1.58
CA PRO A 237 -8.68 1.23 -0.19
C PRO A 237 -7.59 0.21 0.17
N GLN A 238 -6.81 0.52 1.20
CA GLN A 238 -5.77 -0.39 1.69
C GLN A 238 -6.39 -1.71 2.17
N GLY A 239 -5.71 -2.82 1.88
CA GLY A 239 -6.14 -4.16 2.28
C GLY A 239 -7.38 -4.65 1.53
N HIS A 240 -7.69 -4.03 0.39
CA HIS A 240 -8.74 -4.48 -0.51
C HIS A 240 -8.12 -4.98 -1.82
N ASN A 241 -8.73 -6.01 -2.41
CA ASN A 241 -8.49 -6.41 -3.78
C ASN A 241 -9.35 -5.59 -4.75
N ILE A 242 -8.92 -5.52 -6.01
CA ILE A 242 -9.71 -4.96 -7.10
C ILE A 242 -10.28 -6.10 -7.93
N LEU A 243 -11.60 -6.10 -8.13
CA LEU A 243 -12.32 -7.02 -9.00
C LEU A 243 -12.79 -6.28 -10.25
N LEU A 244 -12.32 -6.70 -11.44
CA LEU A 244 -12.71 -6.15 -12.74
C LEU A 244 -13.55 -7.18 -13.51
N GLN A 245 -14.65 -6.73 -14.10
CA GLN A 245 -15.56 -7.57 -14.89
C GLN A 245 -16.02 -6.82 -16.14
N PHE A 246 -15.81 -7.44 -17.31
CA PHE A 246 -16.26 -6.89 -18.59
C PHE A 246 -17.73 -7.23 -18.83
N GLN A 247 -18.55 -6.22 -19.13
CA GLN A 247 -19.91 -6.46 -19.61
C GLN A 247 -19.94 -6.73 -21.11
N GLU A 248 -19.07 -6.07 -21.87
CA GLU A 248 -18.95 -6.26 -23.31
C GLU A 248 -17.50 -6.04 -23.75
N PHE A 249 -17.03 -6.87 -24.68
CA PHE A 249 -15.66 -6.83 -25.18
C PHE A 249 -15.59 -7.20 -26.67
N GLU A 250 -15.26 -6.22 -27.50
CA GLU A 250 -15.07 -6.39 -28.93
C GLU A 250 -14.00 -5.43 -29.46
N THR A 251 -12.76 -5.93 -29.59
CA THR A 251 -11.64 -5.24 -30.25
C THR A 251 -11.23 -5.97 -31.52
N GLU A 252 -10.31 -5.40 -32.31
CA GLU A 252 -9.64 -6.17 -33.36
C GLU A 252 -8.89 -7.37 -32.76
N LYS A 253 -8.95 -8.50 -33.45
CA LYS A 253 -8.21 -9.69 -33.04
C LYS A 253 -6.72 -9.47 -33.29
N THR A 254 -5.87 -9.87 -32.35
CA THR A 254 -4.39 -9.83 -32.42
C THR A 254 -3.69 -8.47 -32.47
N PHE A 255 -4.32 -7.41 -32.99
CA PHE A 255 -3.69 -6.09 -33.15
C PHE A 255 -4.09 -5.13 -32.02
N ASP A 256 -5.40 -4.97 -31.80
CA ASP A 256 -5.93 -4.15 -30.71
C ASP A 256 -6.02 -4.94 -29.41
N THR A 257 -5.19 -4.57 -28.44
CA THR A 257 -5.01 -5.34 -27.21
C THR A 257 -5.40 -4.57 -25.96
N VAL A 258 -6.06 -5.27 -25.04
CA VAL A 258 -6.33 -4.81 -23.68
C VAL A 258 -5.49 -5.65 -22.73
N GLN A 259 -4.51 -5.02 -22.09
CA GLN A 259 -3.65 -5.61 -21.06
C GLN A 259 -4.18 -5.24 -19.68
N ILE A 260 -4.28 -6.24 -18.81
CA ILE A 260 -4.66 -6.08 -17.40
C ILE A 260 -3.41 -6.37 -16.59
N LEU A 261 -2.86 -5.35 -15.95
CA LEU A 261 -1.69 -5.43 -15.10
C LEU A 261 -2.13 -5.29 -13.62
N VAL A 262 -1.54 -6.07 -12.72
CA VAL A 262 -1.90 -6.07 -11.30
C VAL A 262 -0.66 -6.00 -10.42
N GLY A 263 -0.84 -5.64 -9.15
CA GLY A 263 0.20 -5.72 -8.15
C GLY A 263 1.16 -4.53 -8.11
N GLY A 264 1.07 -3.56 -9.03
CA GLY A 264 1.91 -2.37 -9.07
C GLY A 264 1.11 -1.10 -9.41
N ARG A 265 1.57 0.05 -8.89
CA ARG A 265 1.01 1.38 -9.21
C ARG A 265 1.41 1.86 -10.61
N THR A 266 2.58 1.42 -11.08
CA THR A 266 3.19 1.74 -12.38
C THR A 266 3.38 0.46 -13.20
N GLU A 267 3.57 0.59 -14.52
CA GLU A 267 3.67 -0.57 -15.43
C GLU A 267 4.92 -1.41 -15.21
N ASP A 268 6.05 -0.77 -14.89
CA ASP A 268 7.33 -1.41 -14.58
C ASP A 268 7.29 -2.28 -13.31
N LYS A 269 6.45 -1.89 -12.35
CA LYS A 269 6.26 -2.62 -11.07
C LYS A 269 5.06 -3.57 -11.10
N ALA A 270 4.29 -3.59 -12.19
CA ALA A 270 3.09 -4.41 -12.30
C ALA A 270 3.36 -5.69 -13.10
N VAL A 271 2.57 -6.73 -12.81
CA VAL A 271 2.62 -8.02 -13.50
C VAL A 271 1.40 -8.15 -14.41
N SER A 272 1.60 -8.61 -15.65
CA SER A 272 0.50 -8.87 -16.57
C SER A 272 -0.32 -10.08 -16.13
N LEU A 273 -1.59 -9.84 -15.80
CA LEU A 273 -2.57 -10.86 -15.46
C LEU A 273 -3.18 -11.47 -16.72
N ALA A 274 -3.51 -10.64 -17.71
CA ALA A 274 -4.11 -11.09 -18.96
C ALA A 274 -3.91 -10.07 -20.09
N THR A 275 -3.79 -10.58 -21.31
CA THR A 275 -3.86 -9.80 -22.55
C THR A 275 -5.03 -10.31 -23.38
N LEU A 276 -5.97 -9.43 -23.68
CA LEU A 276 -7.23 -9.74 -24.36
C LEU A 276 -7.26 -9.07 -25.74
N SER A 277 -7.83 -9.74 -26.74
CA SER A 277 -8.10 -9.18 -28.07
C SER A 277 -9.23 -9.93 -28.77
N GLY A 278 -9.83 -9.33 -29.78
CA GLY A 278 -10.94 -9.92 -30.52
C GLY A 278 -12.26 -9.91 -29.75
N LYS A 279 -13.30 -10.53 -30.33
CA LYS A 279 -14.60 -10.69 -29.67
C LYS A 279 -14.58 -11.87 -28.71
N GLN A 280 -14.84 -11.62 -27.42
CA GLN A 280 -14.85 -12.64 -26.38
C GLN A 280 -16.06 -12.45 -25.45
N ASP A 281 -16.66 -13.56 -24.99
CA ASP A 281 -17.67 -13.53 -23.95
C ASP A 281 -17.00 -13.61 -22.58
N LEU A 282 -16.86 -12.45 -21.94
CA LEU A 282 -16.18 -12.28 -20.65
C LEU A 282 -17.15 -12.02 -19.50
N GLY A 283 -18.47 -12.09 -19.74
CA GLY A 283 -19.49 -11.71 -18.75
C GLY A 283 -19.41 -12.52 -17.45
N ASN A 284 -18.94 -13.76 -17.50
CA ASN A 284 -18.80 -14.65 -16.34
C ASN A 284 -17.37 -14.70 -15.77
N LYS A 285 -16.40 -13.97 -16.34
CA LYS A 285 -15.01 -13.99 -15.92
C LYS A 285 -14.67 -12.72 -15.14
N SER A 286 -14.18 -12.89 -13.92
CA SER A 286 -13.64 -11.81 -13.10
C SER A 286 -12.10 -11.84 -13.13
N PHE A 287 -11.51 -10.65 -13.15
CA PHE A 287 -10.08 -10.45 -13.01
C PHE A 287 -9.83 -9.82 -11.64
N VAL A 288 -8.96 -10.43 -10.83
CA VAL A 288 -8.77 -10.06 -9.42
C VAL A 288 -7.31 -9.67 -9.18
N SER A 289 -7.08 -8.52 -8.56
CA SER A 289 -5.75 -8.11 -8.07
C SER A 289 -5.55 -8.59 -6.63
N ALA A 290 -4.33 -8.96 -6.24
CA ALA A 290 -4.01 -9.24 -4.84
C ALA A 290 -3.81 -7.95 -4.02
N SER A 291 -3.61 -6.84 -4.71
CA SER A 291 -3.32 -5.54 -4.14
C SER A 291 -4.48 -4.58 -4.38
N ASN A 292 -4.39 -3.39 -3.80
CA ASN A 292 -5.31 -2.30 -4.07
C ASN A 292 -4.98 -1.56 -5.39
N PHE A 293 -4.15 -2.13 -6.27
CA PHE A 293 -3.78 -1.55 -7.57
C PHE A 293 -4.08 -2.47 -8.74
N MET A 294 -4.60 -1.89 -9.82
CA MET A 294 -4.79 -2.53 -11.11
C MET A 294 -4.64 -1.48 -12.22
N ILE A 295 -3.94 -1.82 -13.31
CA ILE A 295 -3.78 -0.96 -14.48
C ILE A 295 -4.40 -1.67 -15.68
N ILE A 296 -5.26 -0.98 -16.40
CA ILE A 296 -5.82 -1.43 -17.67
C ILE A 296 -5.18 -0.59 -18.77
N LYS A 297 -4.53 -1.23 -19.73
CA LYS A 297 -3.88 -0.58 -20.87
C LYS A 297 -4.52 -1.07 -22.17
N PHE A 298 -5.10 -0.14 -22.92
CA PHE A 298 -5.69 -0.40 -24.23
C PHE A 298 -4.82 0.24 -25.31
N SER A 299 -4.30 -0.58 -26.23
CA SER A 299 -3.48 -0.11 -27.35
C SER A 299 -4.12 -0.55 -28.66
N THR A 300 -4.24 0.39 -29.60
CA THR A 300 -4.86 0.19 -30.91
C THR A 300 -3.85 0.39 -32.04
N ASP A 301 -4.08 -0.29 -33.16
CA ASP A 301 -3.26 -0.16 -34.36
C ASP A 301 -3.83 0.89 -35.34
N GLY A 302 -3.29 0.95 -36.55
CA GLY A 302 -3.68 1.93 -37.57
C GLY A 302 -5.04 1.70 -38.25
N SER A 303 -5.77 0.64 -37.91
CA SER A 303 -6.94 0.23 -38.69
C SER A 303 -7.95 -0.63 -37.91
N VAL A 304 -9.10 -0.93 -38.53
CA VAL A 304 -10.09 -1.93 -38.07
C VAL A 304 -10.64 -1.67 -36.66
N GLU A 305 -11.31 -0.54 -36.49
CA GLU A 305 -11.92 -0.18 -35.21
C GLU A 305 -13.26 -0.91 -35.01
N LYS A 306 -13.46 -1.36 -33.77
CA LYS A 306 -14.67 -2.07 -33.29
C LYS A 306 -15.36 -1.26 -32.20
N LYS A 307 -16.39 -1.84 -31.58
CA LYS A 307 -17.18 -1.20 -30.52
C LYS A 307 -16.35 -0.90 -29.26
N GLY A 308 -15.25 -1.65 -29.05
CA GLY A 308 -14.40 -1.53 -27.88
C GLY A 308 -14.95 -2.32 -26.70
N PHE A 309 -14.85 -1.78 -25.49
CA PHE A 309 -15.22 -2.50 -24.29
C PHE A 309 -15.84 -1.59 -23.23
N ARG A 310 -16.61 -2.24 -22.36
CA ARG A 310 -17.13 -1.67 -21.12
C ARG A 310 -16.89 -2.68 -20.00
N ALA A 311 -16.30 -2.20 -18.91
CA ALA A 311 -16.03 -2.99 -17.72
C ALA A 311 -16.45 -2.23 -16.47
N SER A 312 -17.00 -2.93 -15.48
CA SER A 312 -17.14 -2.39 -14.11
C SER A 312 -16.06 -2.94 -13.23
N TRP A 313 -15.63 -2.15 -12.25
CA TRP A 313 -14.75 -2.62 -11.20
C TRP A 313 -15.28 -2.27 -9.81
N LYS A 314 -14.88 -3.08 -8.83
CA LYS A 314 -15.20 -2.85 -7.42
C LYS A 314 -14.04 -3.29 -6.54
N THR A 315 -14.07 -2.89 -5.28
CA THR A 315 -13.08 -3.29 -4.28
C THR A 315 -13.71 -4.19 -3.24
N GLU A 316 -13.04 -5.27 -2.83
CA GLU A 316 -13.48 -6.12 -1.72
C GLU A 316 -12.35 -6.26 -0.69
N PRO A 317 -12.63 -6.41 0.61
CA PRO A 317 -11.59 -6.65 1.60
C PRO A 317 -10.79 -7.92 1.26
N GLN A 318 -9.47 -7.85 1.34
CA GLN A 318 -8.58 -9.00 1.13
C GLN A 318 -8.68 -9.94 2.35
N THR A 319 -9.33 -11.09 2.19
CA THR A 319 -9.56 -12.06 3.28
C THR A 319 -8.52 -13.18 3.30
N CYS A 320 -7.24 -12.86 3.10
CA CYS A 320 -6.20 -13.88 3.09
C CYS A 320 -5.43 -13.90 4.42
N GLY A 321 -5.33 -15.08 5.04
CA GLY A 321 -4.75 -15.26 6.37
C GLY A 321 -5.78 -15.23 7.51
N GLY A 322 -5.27 -15.30 8.74
CA GLY A 322 -6.04 -15.20 9.99
C GLY A 322 -5.81 -16.35 10.97
N ASN A 323 -6.43 -16.21 12.15
CA ASN A 323 -6.38 -17.19 13.23
C ASN A 323 -7.54 -18.19 13.08
N LEU A 324 -7.22 -19.43 12.76
CA LEU A 324 -8.20 -20.50 12.58
C LEU A 324 -8.11 -21.49 13.74
N ARG A 325 -9.27 -21.96 14.20
CA ARG A 325 -9.35 -23.02 15.21
C ARG A 325 -9.62 -24.35 14.51
N ALA A 326 -8.65 -25.25 14.61
CA ALA A 326 -8.75 -26.61 14.10
C ALA A 326 -9.79 -27.40 14.91
N THR A 327 -10.76 -27.99 14.21
CA THR A 327 -11.76 -28.89 14.77
C THR A 327 -11.38 -30.35 14.57
N PRO A 328 -11.98 -31.31 15.31
CA PRO A 328 -11.83 -32.73 14.99
C PRO A 328 -12.41 -33.11 13.62
N GLN A 329 -13.35 -32.34 13.07
CA GLN A 329 -13.79 -32.51 11.68
C GLN A 329 -12.76 -31.89 10.71
N PRO A 330 -12.48 -32.53 9.57
CA PRO A 330 -11.64 -31.95 8.52
C PRO A 330 -12.19 -30.59 8.05
N GLN A 331 -11.30 -29.61 7.94
CA GLN A 331 -11.60 -28.27 7.43
C GLN A 331 -10.73 -28.01 6.20
N THR A 332 -11.30 -27.44 5.15
CA THR A 332 -10.59 -27.13 3.90
C THR A 332 -10.19 -25.67 3.88
N LEU A 333 -8.89 -25.42 3.66
CA LEU A 333 -8.34 -24.10 3.40
C LEU A 333 -8.05 -23.96 1.91
N LYS A 334 -8.35 -22.80 1.33
CA LYS A 334 -8.18 -22.52 -0.09
C LYS A 334 -7.44 -21.21 -0.29
N SER A 335 -6.63 -21.13 -1.35
CA SER A 335 -6.05 -19.86 -1.80
C SER A 335 -7.15 -18.90 -2.28
N PRO A 336 -6.94 -17.57 -2.18
CA PRO A 336 -7.87 -16.60 -2.74
C PRO A 336 -8.11 -16.85 -4.24
N GLY A 337 -9.37 -16.96 -4.65
CA GLY A 337 -9.75 -17.19 -6.05
C GLY A 337 -9.89 -18.66 -6.48
N TYR A 338 -9.49 -19.62 -5.64
CA TYR A 338 -9.59 -21.06 -5.98
C TYR A 338 -11.02 -21.48 -6.38
N PRO A 339 -11.22 -22.22 -7.50
CA PRO A 339 -10.20 -22.95 -8.28
C PRO A 339 -9.57 -22.17 -9.44
N GLN A 340 -9.82 -20.86 -9.55
CA GLN A 340 -9.10 -20.01 -10.51
C GLN A 340 -7.70 -19.69 -9.99
N ASN A 341 -6.84 -19.20 -10.89
CA ASN A 341 -5.49 -18.77 -10.55
C ASN A 341 -5.50 -17.77 -9.39
N TYR A 342 -4.61 -17.98 -8.43
CA TYR A 342 -4.41 -17.04 -7.35
C TYR A 342 -3.81 -15.73 -7.91
N PRO A 343 -4.15 -14.57 -7.32
CA PRO A 343 -3.57 -13.32 -7.76
C PRO A 343 -2.10 -13.19 -7.29
N GLY A 344 -1.25 -12.57 -8.10
CA GLY A 344 0.18 -12.39 -7.78
C GLY A 344 0.42 -11.34 -6.70
N GLY A 345 1.48 -11.50 -5.90
CA GLY A 345 1.82 -10.58 -4.81
C GLY A 345 1.02 -10.80 -3.52
N LEU A 346 0.42 -11.99 -3.35
CA LEU A 346 -0.24 -12.39 -2.11
C LEU A 346 0.77 -12.73 -1.02
N GLU A 347 0.55 -12.19 0.18
CA GLU A 347 1.25 -12.57 1.39
C GLU A 347 0.20 -12.89 2.47
N CYS A 348 0.05 -14.18 2.79
CA CYS A 348 -1.01 -14.65 3.67
C CYS A 348 -0.43 -15.47 4.81
N LEU A 349 -0.79 -15.14 6.05
CA LEU A 349 -0.39 -15.86 7.25
C LEU A 349 -1.62 -16.52 7.89
N TYR A 350 -1.58 -17.85 8.02
CA TYR A 350 -2.59 -18.61 8.74
C TYR A 350 -2.02 -19.19 10.02
N ILE A 351 -2.63 -18.88 11.16
CA ILE A 351 -2.27 -19.47 12.45
C ILE A 351 -3.35 -20.48 12.81
N LEU A 352 -3.00 -21.76 12.73
CA LEU A 352 -3.90 -22.85 13.08
C LEU A 352 -3.71 -23.22 14.56
N THR A 353 -4.78 -23.15 15.35
CA THR A 353 -4.78 -23.49 16.77
C THR A 353 -5.69 -24.67 17.05
N ALA A 354 -5.20 -25.70 17.72
CA ALA A 354 -5.99 -26.84 18.16
C ALA A 354 -6.28 -26.77 19.66
N GLN A 355 -7.24 -27.57 20.12
CA GLN A 355 -7.44 -27.79 21.55
C GLN A 355 -6.18 -28.41 22.19
N GLN A 356 -5.91 -28.08 23.45
CA GLN A 356 -4.73 -28.56 24.16
C GLN A 356 -4.64 -30.09 24.12
N GLY A 357 -3.45 -30.61 23.82
CA GLY A 357 -3.19 -32.05 23.72
C GLY A 357 -3.56 -32.69 22.37
N ARG A 358 -4.00 -31.91 21.37
CA ARG A 358 -4.23 -32.40 20.00
C ARG A 358 -3.14 -31.95 19.04
N ILE A 359 -2.91 -32.76 18.01
CA ILE A 359 -1.98 -32.47 16.91
C ILE A 359 -2.80 -32.09 15.68
N ILE A 360 -2.30 -31.14 14.90
CA ILE A 360 -2.90 -30.74 13.63
C ILE A 360 -2.24 -31.55 12.51
N THR A 361 -3.05 -32.21 11.69
CA THR A 361 -2.59 -32.85 10.46
C THR A 361 -2.99 -31.98 9.29
N LEU A 362 -2.04 -31.62 8.43
CA LEU A 362 -2.28 -30.87 7.20
C LEU A 362 -2.06 -31.79 6.00
N GLU A 363 -3.04 -31.81 5.08
CA GLU A 363 -2.97 -32.56 3.83
C GLU A 363 -3.14 -31.59 2.66
N ILE A 364 -2.23 -31.65 1.69
CA ILE A 364 -2.27 -30.85 0.48
C ILE A 364 -3.01 -31.66 -0.60
N GLN A 365 -4.23 -31.24 -0.91
CA GLN A 365 -5.07 -31.94 -1.89
C GLN A 365 -4.81 -31.50 -3.33
N ASP A 366 -4.50 -30.22 -3.52
CA ASP A 366 -4.19 -29.60 -4.81
C ASP A 366 -3.14 -28.52 -4.59
N LEU A 367 -2.14 -28.46 -5.47
CA LEU A 367 -1.02 -27.52 -5.39
C LEU A 367 -0.59 -27.15 -6.81
N ASP A 368 -0.93 -25.94 -7.21
CA ASP A 368 -0.45 -25.30 -8.43
C ASP A 368 0.10 -23.93 -8.03
N LEU A 369 1.44 -23.82 -7.99
CA LEU A 369 2.19 -22.62 -7.64
C LEU A 369 3.28 -22.44 -8.68
N GLU A 370 3.83 -21.24 -8.79
CA GLU A 370 4.96 -21.04 -9.66
C GLU A 370 6.30 -21.46 -9.02
N LYS A 371 7.01 -22.35 -9.71
CA LYS A 371 8.34 -22.82 -9.31
C LYS A 371 9.34 -21.68 -9.04
N ASN A 372 9.97 -21.76 -7.87
CA ASN A 372 11.02 -20.84 -7.39
C ASN A 372 10.57 -19.39 -7.13
N ARG A 373 9.34 -19.01 -7.46
CA ARG A 373 8.79 -17.68 -7.17
C ARG A 373 7.80 -17.75 -6.01
N ASP A 374 6.82 -18.64 -6.11
CA ASP A 374 5.75 -18.75 -5.14
C ASP A 374 5.94 -19.99 -4.25
N TYR A 375 5.61 -19.85 -2.96
CA TYR A 375 5.75 -20.94 -2.01
C TYR A 375 4.75 -20.89 -0.85
N ILE A 376 4.51 -22.05 -0.25
CA ILE A 376 3.83 -22.20 1.04
C ILE A 376 4.87 -22.67 2.06
N LEU A 377 5.07 -21.90 3.12
CA LEU A 377 5.95 -22.24 4.23
C LEU A 377 5.12 -22.71 5.43
N ILE A 378 5.37 -23.94 5.88
CA ILE A 378 4.69 -24.56 7.02
C ILE A 378 5.67 -24.61 8.19
N ARG A 379 5.23 -24.16 9.38
CA ARG A 379 6.05 -24.12 10.61
C ARG A 379 5.34 -24.84 11.76
N ASP A 380 6.12 -25.39 12.68
CA ASP A 380 5.62 -26.04 13.90
C ASP A 380 5.47 -25.02 15.05
N GLY A 381 4.34 -24.32 15.07
CA GLY A 381 3.96 -23.37 16.11
C GLY A 381 3.35 -22.09 15.53
N SER A 382 3.04 -21.15 16.42
CA SER A 382 2.27 -19.94 16.08
C SER A 382 3.12 -18.69 15.83
N SER A 383 4.44 -18.84 15.77
CA SER A 383 5.37 -17.72 15.59
C SER A 383 6.17 -17.91 14.30
N PRO A 384 6.55 -16.84 13.58
CA PRO A 384 7.49 -16.95 12.46
C PRO A 384 8.85 -17.56 12.87
N LYS A 385 9.22 -17.49 14.16
CA LYS A 385 10.40 -18.16 14.73
C LYS A 385 10.27 -19.68 14.86
N SER A 386 9.06 -20.21 14.71
CA SER A 386 8.81 -21.65 14.85
C SER A 386 9.58 -22.46 13.80
N PRO A 387 10.08 -23.66 14.15
CA PRO A 387 10.84 -24.50 13.22
C PRO A 387 10.07 -24.74 11.92
N PRO A 388 10.69 -24.55 10.74
CA PRO A 388 10.04 -24.88 9.48
C PRO A 388 9.90 -26.39 9.34
N ILE A 389 8.70 -26.84 8.99
CA ILE A 389 8.39 -28.24 8.67
C ILE A 389 8.64 -28.50 7.18
N ALA A 390 8.10 -27.61 6.33
CA ALA A 390 8.16 -27.79 4.88
C ALA A 390 8.05 -26.45 4.16
N ARG A 391 8.72 -26.34 3.01
CA ARG A 391 8.53 -25.26 2.03
C ARG A 391 8.11 -25.91 0.72
N LEU A 392 6.89 -25.61 0.28
CA LEU A 392 6.29 -26.17 -0.93
C LEU A 392 6.29 -25.13 -2.05
N THR A 393 6.66 -25.54 -3.27
CA THR A 393 6.64 -24.74 -4.51
C THR A 393 6.28 -25.71 -5.65
N GLY A 394 5.84 -25.22 -6.81
CA GLY A 394 5.27 -26.05 -7.89
C GLY A 394 5.99 -25.94 -9.20
#